data_AF-A0AAV0T393-F1
#
_entry.id   AF-A0AAV0T393-F1
#
_cell.length_a   1.000
_cell.length_b   1.000
_cell.length_c   1.000
_cell.angle_alpha   90.00
_cell.angle_beta   90.00
_cell.angle_gamma   90.00
#
_symmetry.space_group_name_H-M   'P 1'
#
loop_
_entity.id
_entity.type
_entity.pdbx_description
1 polymer ?
#
loop_
_entity_poly.entity_id
_entity_poly.type
_entity_poly.pdbx_seq_one_letter_code
_entity_poly.pdbx_strand_id
1 'polypeptide(L)'
;MAMAIVQALCDTDLAAQDTQLAAATGSLKRGIKHAGQLHLGEQFPHDTRVATLIAVQRGWTDMEPLASKKQFKWYLEEYGKKTFTSLPRVGKVVMTGTAACTGRVP
;
A
#
# COMPACT_ATOMS: atom_id res chain seq x y z
N MET A 1 6.33 17.72 16.62
CA MET A 1 7.46 17.40 15.71
C MET A 1 6.96 16.77 14.41
N ALA A 2 6.27 15.62 14.42
CA ALA A 2 5.73 15.00 13.21
C ALA A 2 4.74 15.91 12.41
N MET A 3 3.81 16.60 13.09
CA MET A 3 2.87 17.53 12.42
C MET A 3 3.56 18.75 11.79
N ALA A 4 4.66 19.25 12.36
CA ALA A 4 5.39 20.39 11.80
C ALA A 4 6.15 20.01 10.52
N ILE A 5 6.67 18.78 10.46
CA ILE A 5 7.28 18.21 9.25
C ILE A 5 6.21 18.01 8.17
N VAL A 6 5.02 17.53 8.55
CA VAL A 6 3.88 17.36 7.63
C VAL A 6 3.41 18.71 7.07
N GLN A 7 3.34 19.76 7.91
CA GLN A 7 2.92 21.09 7.46
C GLN A 7 3.92 21.70 6.47
N ALA A 8 5.23 21.62 6.77
CA ALA A 8 6.29 22.10 5.88
C ALA A 8 6.34 21.34 4.53
N LEU A 9 5.97 20.05 4.54
CA LEU A 9 5.83 19.25 3.32
C LEU A 9 4.56 19.59 2.53
N CYS A 10 3.46 19.98 3.20
CA CYS A 10 2.21 20.43 2.55
C CYS A 10 2.34 21.81 1.88
N ASP A 11 3.21 22.69 2.41
CA ASP A 11 3.41 24.04 1.87
C ASP A 11 4.34 24.08 0.64
N THR A 12 5.06 22.98 0.36
CA THR A 12 5.92 22.85 -0.83
C THR A 12 5.18 22.08 -1.90
N ASP A 13 5.21 22.51 -3.15
CA ASP A 13 4.52 21.85 -4.28
C ASP A 13 4.75 20.32 -4.26
N LEU A 14 3.75 19.58 -3.75
CA LEU A 14 3.80 18.13 -3.56
C LEU A 14 4.10 17.41 -4.88
N ALA A 15 3.72 18.01 -6.01
CA ALA A 15 3.92 17.47 -7.34
C ALA A 15 5.37 17.58 -7.85
N ALA A 16 6.20 18.42 -7.20
CA ALA A 16 7.61 18.61 -7.54
C ALA A 16 8.57 17.73 -6.71
N GLN A 17 8.07 17.07 -5.66
CA GLN A 17 8.89 16.33 -4.70
C GLN A 17 8.58 14.81 -4.62
N ASP A 18 8.21 14.21 -5.73
CA ASP A 18 7.92 12.76 -5.82
C ASP A 18 9.01 11.89 -5.18
N THR A 19 10.28 12.26 -5.36
CA THR A 19 11.43 11.51 -4.81
C THR A 19 11.53 11.62 -3.28
N GLN A 20 11.33 12.81 -2.72
CA GLN A 20 11.42 13.00 -1.26
C GLN A 20 10.21 12.38 -0.56
N LEU A 21 9.02 12.50 -1.15
CA LEU A 21 7.81 11.86 -0.66
C LEU A 21 7.92 10.32 -0.71
N ALA A 22 8.48 9.76 -1.79
CA ALA A 22 8.72 8.32 -1.90
C ALA A 22 9.73 7.83 -0.85
N ALA A 23 10.79 8.60 -0.58
CA ALA A 23 11.78 8.28 0.44
C ALA A 23 11.18 8.32 1.86
N ALA A 24 10.42 9.38 2.18
CA ALA A 24 9.74 9.53 3.46
C ALA A 24 8.68 8.42 3.67
N THR A 25 7.88 8.14 2.64
CA THR A 25 6.90 7.04 2.65
C THR A 25 7.57 5.69 2.85
N GLY A 26 8.71 5.45 2.20
CA GLY A 26 9.50 4.23 2.39
C GLY A 26 10.00 4.08 3.83
N SER A 27 10.49 5.16 4.44
CA SER A 27 10.92 5.17 5.84
C SER A 27 9.75 4.90 6.80
N LEU A 28 8.59 5.52 6.57
CA LEU A 28 7.38 5.26 7.36
C LEU A 28 6.92 3.82 7.25
N LYS A 29 6.87 3.26 6.04
CA LYS A 29 6.48 1.85 5.82
C LYS A 29 7.43 0.88 6.52
N ARG A 30 8.73 1.13 6.51
CA ARG A 30 9.71 0.34 7.29
C ARG A 30 9.48 0.48 8.79
N GLY A 31 9.20 1.68 9.28
CA GLY A 31 8.84 1.91 10.68
C GLY A 31 7.60 1.11 11.10
N ILE A 32 6.53 1.18 10.31
CA ILE A 32 5.29 0.42 10.53
C ILE A 32 5.54 -1.08 10.50
N LYS A 33 6.34 -1.58 9.54
CA LYS A 33 6.75 -2.99 9.50
C LYS A 33 7.41 -3.39 10.83
N HIS A 34 8.43 -2.66 11.27
CA HIS A 34 9.19 -3.03 12.46
C HIS A 34 8.34 -2.93 13.73
N ALA A 35 7.55 -1.86 13.88
CA ALA A 35 6.65 -1.68 15.02
C ALA A 35 5.55 -2.75 15.06
N GLY A 36 4.93 -3.06 13.92
CA GLY A 36 3.86 -4.05 13.84
C GLY A 36 4.32 -5.50 14.00
N GLN A 37 5.61 -5.78 13.87
CA GLN A 37 6.19 -7.09 14.17
C GLN A 37 6.45 -7.30 15.67
N LEU A 38 6.61 -6.23 16.46
CA LEU A 38 6.77 -6.32 17.90
C LEU A 38 5.45 -6.78 18.52
N HIS A 39 5.47 -7.83 19.33
CA HIS A 39 4.29 -8.35 20.05
C HIS A 39 3.03 -8.50 19.17
N LEU A 40 3.21 -8.96 17.93
CA LEU A 40 2.16 -9.03 16.90
C LEU A 40 0.87 -9.74 17.36
N GLY A 41 1.00 -10.68 18.31
CA GLY A 41 -0.12 -11.39 18.92
C GLY A 41 -1.00 -10.51 19.82
N GLU A 42 -0.37 -9.58 20.55
CA GLU A 42 -1.01 -8.69 21.52
C GLU A 42 -1.51 -7.41 20.86
N GLN A 43 -0.73 -6.85 19.92
CA GLN A 43 -1.10 -5.63 19.21
C GLN A 43 -2.26 -5.84 18.23
N PHE A 44 -2.29 -7.00 17.56
CA PHE A 44 -3.30 -7.32 16.57
C PHE A 44 -4.00 -8.61 16.97
N PRO A 45 -5.19 -8.57 17.60
CA PRO A 45 -5.99 -9.75 17.86
C PRO A 45 -6.25 -10.56 16.59
N HIS A 46 -6.59 -11.83 16.76
CA HIS A 46 -6.79 -12.75 15.64
C HIS A 46 -7.76 -12.19 14.59
N ASP A 47 -8.92 -11.70 15.01
CA ASP A 47 -9.96 -11.19 14.13
C ASP A 47 -9.50 -9.96 13.35
N THR A 48 -8.75 -9.06 13.99
CA THR A 48 -8.16 -7.88 13.34
C THR A 48 -7.17 -8.29 12.25
N ARG A 49 -6.35 -9.31 12.50
CA ARG A 49 -5.43 -9.84 11.47
C ARG A 49 -6.18 -10.44 10.30
N VAL A 50 -7.22 -11.24 10.56
CA VAL A 50 -8.04 -11.86 9.51
C VAL A 50 -8.77 -10.80 8.68
N ALA A 51 -9.43 -9.84 9.32
CA ALA A 51 -10.11 -8.74 8.62
C ALA A 51 -9.15 -7.94 7.73
N THR A 52 -7.96 -7.63 8.24
CA THR A 52 -6.94 -6.93 7.45
C THR A 52 -6.45 -7.78 6.28
N LEU A 53 -6.21 -9.07 6.50
CA LEU A 53 -5.78 -10.01 5.45
C LEU A 53 -6.85 -10.18 4.37
N ILE A 54 -8.13 -10.23 4.73
CA ILE A 54 -9.25 -10.26 3.78
C ILE A 54 -9.30 -8.98 2.95
N ALA A 55 -9.15 -7.81 3.58
CA ALA A 55 -9.17 -6.52 2.89
C ALA A 55 -8.04 -6.40 1.84
N VAL A 56 -6.89 -7.05 2.08
CA VAL A 56 -5.77 -7.11 1.12
C VAL A 56 -5.77 -8.36 0.24
N GLN A 57 -6.90 -9.09 0.19
CA GLN A 57 -7.11 -10.28 -0.64
C GLN A 57 -6.10 -11.42 -0.38
N ARG A 58 -5.71 -11.60 0.89
CA ARG A 58 -4.76 -12.63 1.35
C ARG A 58 -5.30 -13.46 2.52
N GLY A 59 -6.53 -13.21 2.94
CA GLY A 59 -7.20 -13.88 4.04
C GLY A 59 -8.51 -14.51 3.61
N TRP A 60 -9.01 -15.43 4.45
CA TRP A 60 -10.35 -16.01 4.38
C TRP A 60 -10.92 -16.08 5.80
N THR A 61 -12.24 -16.20 5.93
CA THR A 61 -12.98 -16.06 7.20
C THR A 61 -12.52 -17.07 8.26
N ASP A 62 -12.34 -18.33 7.88
CA ASP A 62 -12.00 -19.43 8.81
C ASP A 62 -10.50 -19.69 8.89
N MET A 63 -9.68 -18.64 8.79
CA MET A 63 -8.24 -18.78 8.85
C MET A 63 -7.78 -19.06 10.28
N GLU A 64 -7.04 -20.14 10.49
CA GLU A 64 -6.48 -20.50 11.81
C GLU A 64 -5.63 -19.37 12.45
N PRO A 65 -5.63 -19.20 13.79
CA PRO A 65 -4.87 -18.16 14.47
C PRO A 65 -3.37 -18.16 14.15
N LEU A 66 -2.76 -19.34 14.05
CA LEU A 66 -1.35 -19.48 13.68
C LEU A 66 -1.09 -19.09 12.22
N ALA A 67 -2.00 -19.46 11.31
CA ALA A 67 -1.94 -19.14 9.90
C ALA A 67 -2.08 -17.63 9.68
N SER A 68 -3.04 -16.98 10.35
CA SER A 68 -3.22 -15.52 10.30
C SER A 68 -1.98 -14.78 10.79
N LYS A 69 -1.34 -15.26 11.87
CA LYS A 69 -0.11 -14.66 12.38
C LYS A 69 1.03 -14.73 11.38
N LYS A 70 1.22 -15.88 10.72
CA LYS A 70 2.26 -16.08 9.71
C LYS A 70 2.01 -15.23 8.47
N GLN A 71 0.77 -15.21 7.96
CA GLN A 71 0.39 -14.42 6.80
C GLN A 71 0.50 -12.92 7.06
N PHE A 72 0.06 -12.47 8.23
CA PHE A 72 0.15 -11.06 8.61
C PHE A 72 1.60 -10.58 8.74
N LYS A 73 2.49 -11.43 9.27
CA LYS A 73 3.93 -11.15 9.28
C LYS A 73 4.49 -11.00 7.87
N TRP A 74 4.08 -11.87 6.94
CA TRP A 74 4.50 -11.82 5.54
C TRP A 74 3.99 -10.56 4.83
N TYR A 75 2.74 -10.18 5.10
CA TYR A 75 2.15 -8.94 4.63
C TYR A 75 2.95 -7.71 5.09
N LEU A 76 3.33 -7.62 6.37
CA LEU A 76 4.13 -6.51 6.88
C LEU A 76 5.53 -6.45 6.25
N GLU A 77 6.14 -7.60 5.98
CA GLU A 77 7.42 -7.68 5.26
C GLU A 77 7.33 -7.10 3.86
N GLU A 78 6.28 -7.42 3.10
CA GLU A 78 6.07 -6.85 1.76
C GLU A 78 5.66 -5.38 1.81
N TYR A 79 4.84 -4.99 2.79
CA TYR A 79 4.45 -3.60 2.99
C TYR A 79 5.66 -2.69 3.18
N GLY A 80 6.64 -3.13 4.00
CA GLY A 80 7.89 -2.39 4.22
C GLY A 80 8.84 -2.33 3.02
N LYS A 81 8.70 -3.27 2.05
CA LYS A 81 9.55 -3.34 0.84
C LYS A 81 8.97 -2.56 -0.35
N LYS A 82 7.65 -2.37 -0.40
CA LYS A 82 6.99 -1.66 -1.51
C LYS A 82 7.37 -0.18 -1.51
N THR A 83 8.30 0.18 -2.40
CA THR A 83 8.58 1.56 -2.78
C THR A 83 7.32 2.16 -3.40
N PHE A 84 7.02 3.41 -3.06
CA PHE A 84 5.97 4.15 -3.71
C PHE A 84 6.44 4.46 -5.13
N THR A 85 6.06 3.62 -6.10
CA THR A 85 6.14 3.99 -7.51
C THR A 85 5.04 5.01 -7.73
N SER A 86 5.41 6.26 -8.03
CA SER A 86 4.45 7.28 -8.43
C SER A 86 3.59 6.72 -9.57
N LEU A 87 2.27 6.86 -9.42
CA LEU A 87 1.32 6.52 -10.48
C LEU A 87 1.70 7.33 -11.73
N PRO A 88 1.55 6.77 -12.96
CA PRO A 88 1.69 7.58 -14.16
C PRO A 88 0.71 8.75 -14.06
N ARG A 89 1.23 9.98 -14.12
CA ARG A 89 0.44 11.23 -14.11
C ARG A 89 -0.72 11.06 -15.08
N VAL A 90 -1.95 11.10 -14.56
CA VAL A 90 -3.16 11.32 -15.35
C VAL A 90 -3.00 12.71 -15.98
N GLY A 91 -2.47 12.77 -17.20
CA GLY A 91 -2.04 14.02 -17.80
C GLY A 91 -1.37 13.91 -19.16
N LYS A 92 -1.79 12.95 -19.99
CA LYS A 92 -1.74 13.07 -21.46
C LYS A 92 -2.66 12.01 -22.05
N VAL A 93 -3.92 12.38 -22.22
CA VAL A 93 -4.79 11.73 -23.21
C VAL A 93 -4.16 12.03 -24.57
N VAL A 94 -3.32 11.12 -25.06
CA VAL A 94 -2.99 11.07 -26.48
C VAL A 94 -4.12 10.30 -27.14
N MET A 95 -5.09 11.06 -27.67
CA MET A 95 -6.03 10.56 -28.67
C MET A 95 -5.22 10.18 -29.92
N THR A 96 -4.77 8.92 -30.01
CA THR A 96 -4.45 8.31 -31.30
C THR A 96 -5.54 7.29 -31.58
N GLY A 97 -6.55 7.75 -32.32
CA GLY A 97 -7.60 6.89 -32.82
C GLY A 97 -7.03 5.88 -33.82
N THR A 98 -7.42 4.63 -33.69
CA THR A 98 -7.72 3.77 -34.83
C THR A 98 -8.78 2.77 -34.37
N ALA A 99 -9.99 2.96 -34.87
CA ALA A 99 -11.09 2.01 -34.71
C ALA A 99 -10.78 0.72 -35.48
N ALA A 100 -10.98 -0.43 -34.85
CA ALA A 100 -11.16 -1.69 -35.54
C ALA A 100 -12.28 -2.47 -34.85
N CYS A 101 -13.52 -2.11 -35.21
CA CYS A 101 -14.68 -2.96 -34.99
C CYS A 101 -14.64 -4.06 -36.07
N THR A 102 -14.28 -5.28 -35.70
CA THR A 102 -14.50 -6.46 -36.54
C THR A 102 -15.75 -7.17 -36.03
N GLY A 103 -16.85 -6.99 -36.75
CA GLY A 103 -18.08 -7.76 -36.51
C GLY A 103 -17.97 -9.19 -37.02
N ARG A 104 -18.87 -10.07 -36.55
CA ARG A 104 -19.70 -10.91 -37.43
C ARG A 104 -20.84 -11.56 -36.66
N VAL A 105 -22.04 -11.33 -37.21
CA VAL A 105 -23.35 -11.93 -36.91
C VAL A 105 -23.46 -13.24 -37.73
N PRO A 106 -24.29 -14.21 -37.30
CA PRO A 106 -25.54 -14.44 -38.03
C PRO A 106 -26.79 -14.25 -37.16
#